data_AF-A0A534TKK2-F1
#
_entry.id   AF-A0A534TKK2-F1
#
_cell.length_a   1.000
_cell.length_b   1.000
_cell.length_c   1.000
_cell.angle_alpha   90.00
_cell.angle_beta   90.00
_cell.angle_gamma   90.00
#
_symmetry.space_group_name_H-M   'P 1'
#
loop_
_entity.id
_entity.type
_entity.pdbx_description
1 polymer ?
#
loop_
_entity_poly.entity_id
_entity_poly.type
_entity_poly.pdbx_seq_one_letter_code
_entity_poly.pdbx_strand_id
1 'polypeptide(L)'
;MTRRRAHRLHRRPMRSPRPVRRAASRKSPPVGCRNSPRPARSRGSSPSDGVTQRRGAGDHHTRYEKSATALVALARTLRRSPDVGGAAAFVELYDQVADLPADAFTRVWSTDPGAYLWVHRAFDLTAACVGGAPPTRTVSAYVRARGVATLPDALATHLDDFKGLALATHLAAGRDCRLAAPWTVELPWAIPGTAQSVDGAGPASIFGLVDGALEIGTADRHLMLAIAGDSADTMDANGAALPRIRTCPVVARGGCEIRLQPHAFHLPGIDDVEAVLAADLGYQAAHRQDVEDALAAVERFHPESFAEMRESLHVVALKPLLAGGFTNLTHSDLPGAFIAGVVANRWELADTFIHEMAHSRLFALENGGTFFDEAARDPVADERYYSPWRDDPRPLRGVLHGVYVYVPVCVFWQR
;
A
#
# COMPACT_ATOMS: atom_id res chain seq x y z
N MET A 1 40.52 34.21 23.77
CA MET A 1 40.70 32.74 23.90
C MET A 1 39.34 32.14 23.59
N THR A 2 39.09 31.31 22.59
CA THR A 2 39.87 30.19 22.01
C THR A 2 39.39 29.95 20.57
N ARG A 3 40.29 29.43 19.72
CA ARG A 3 40.21 29.39 18.25
C ARG A 3 39.34 28.25 17.68
N ARG A 4 38.75 28.51 16.51
CA ARG A 4 38.29 27.54 15.49
C ARG A 4 39.37 26.51 15.15
N ARG A 5 38.99 25.24 14.95
CA ARG A 5 39.72 24.28 14.09
C ARG A 5 38.75 23.39 13.31
N ALA A 6 38.89 23.48 12.00
CA ALA A 6 38.36 22.55 11.02
C ALA A 6 39.20 21.26 11.05
N HIS A 7 38.55 20.09 10.95
CA HIS A 7 39.22 18.82 10.69
C HIS A 7 38.88 18.31 9.29
N ARG A 8 39.90 18.36 8.42
CA ARG A 8 40.01 17.62 7.16
C ARG A 8 39.99 16.12 7.45
N LEU A 9 39.14 15.36 6.76
CA LEU A 9 39.25 13.90 6.68
C LEU A 9 40.10 13.52 5.46
N HIS A 10 41.10 12.69 5.72
CA HIS A 10 42.08 12.18 4.77
C HIS A 10 41.48 11.18 3.77
N ARG A 11 41.74 11.41 2.48
CA ARG A 11 41.63 10.41 1.41
C ARG A 11 42.64 9.29 1.66
N ARG A 12 42.18 8.04 1.76
CA ARG A 12 43.02 6.84 1.62
C ARG A 12 43.19 6.49 0.13
N PRO A 13 44.39 6.09 -0.33
CA PRO A 13 44.61 5.73 -1.73
C PRO A 13 44.08 4.33 -2.06
N MET A 14 43.43 4.21 -3.21
CA MET A 14 43.00 2.93 -3.81
C MET A 14 44.21 2.04 -4.11
N ARG A 15 44.14 0.77 -3.70
CA ARG A 15 45.01 -0.30 -4.23
C ARG A 15 44.43 -0.80 -5.54
N SER A 16 45.26 -0.78 -6.58
CA SER A 16 45.00 -1.34 -7.91
C SER A 16 44.87 -2.87 -7.88
N PRO A 17 43.93 -3.49 -8.62
CA PRO A 17 43.91 -4.93 -8.81
C PRO A 17 44.96 -5.37 -9.83
N ARG A 18 45.68 -6.46 -9.54
CA ARG A 18 46.59 -7.14 -10.47
C ARG A 18 45.81 -7.81 -11.63
N PRO A 19 46.40 -7.92 -12.84
CA PRO A 19 45.70 -8.45 -14.01
C PRO A 19 45.63 -9.99 -13.97
N VAL A 20 44.44 -10.55 -14.19
CA VAL A 20 44.28 -11.98 -14.48
C VAL A 20 44.41 -12.21 -15.98
N ARG A 21 45.24 -13.20 -16.32
CA ARG A 21 45.69 -13.56 -17.67
C ARG A 21 44.53 -13.93 -18.61
N ARG A 22 44.58 -13.39 -19.83
CA ARG A 22 43.85 -13.89 -21.01
C ARG A 22 44.33 -15.30 -21.36
N ALA A 23 43.40 -16.25 -21.46
CA ALA A 23 43.57 -17.46 -22.26
C ALA A 23 42.62 -17.37 -23.46
N ALA A 24 43.22 -17.27 -24.66
CA ALA A 24 42.51 -17.35 -25.92
C ALA A 24 42.23 -18.83 -26.24
N SER A 25 41.02 -19.16 -26.66
CA SER A 25 40.80 -20.30 -27.54
C SER A 25 39.66 -19.99 -28.52
N ARG A 26 40.03 -20.12 -29.79
CA ARG A 26 39.22 -19.93 -30.98
C ARG A 26 38.17 -21.04 -31.09
N LYS A 27 36.99 -20.72 -31.63
CA LYS A 27 36.33 -21.52 -32.69
C LYS A 27 35.16 -20.72 -33.28
N SER A 28 35.30 -20.34 -34.55
CA SER A 28 34.24 -19.83 -35.42
C SER A 28 33.27 -20.97 -35.82
N PRO A 29 32.00 -20.68 -36.17
CA PRO A 29 31.09 -21.66 -36.76
C PRO A 29 31.22 -21.69 -38.31
N PRO A 30 30.87 -22.80 -39.00
CA PRO A 30 30.75 -22.79 -40.44
C PRO A 30 29.33 -22.43 -40.90
N VAL A 31 29.30 -21.73 -42.04
CA VAL A 31 28.13 -21.34 -42.85
C VAL A 31 27.88 -22.40 -43.94
N GLY A 32 26.61 -22.60 -44.34
CA GLY A 32 26.22 -23.17 -45.65
C GLY A 32 24.79 -23.77 -45.66
N CYS A 33 23.72 -23.03 -46.00
CA CYS A 33 23.13 -22.72 -47.33
C CYS A 33 22.44 -23.87 -48.11
N ARG A 34 21.12 -23.72 -48.39
CA ARG A 34 20.31 -24.03 -49.62
C ARG A 34 18.80 -24.10 -49.25
N ASN A 35 17.90 -23.17 -49.62
CA ASN A 35 17.12 -22.96 -50.87
C ASN A 35 16.48 -24.26 -51.44
N SER A 36 15.16 -24.45 -51.65
CA SER A 36 14.17 -23.67 -52.46
C SER A 36 12.68 -24.17 -52.21
N PRO A 37 11.61 -23.94 -53.04
CA PRO A 37 10.51 -22.97 -52.79
C PRO A 37 9.03 -23.44 -52.95
N ARG A 38 8.08 -22.64 -52.40
CA ARG A 38 6.66 -22.35 -52.83
C ARG A 38 5.59 -23.50 -52.82
N PRO A 39 4.25 -23.24 -52.79
CA PRO A 39 3.54 -22.08 -53.34
C PRO A 39 2.45 -21.39 -52.49
N ALA A 40 2.00 -20.25 -53.01
CA ALA A 40 0.94 -19.40 -52.50
C ALA A 40 -0.47 -20.00 -52.71
N ARG A 41 -1.38 -19.72 -51.77
CA ARG A 41 -2.82 -19.70 -52.00
C ARG A 41 -3.48 -18.48 -51.36
N SER A 42 -4.43 -17.95 -52.10
CA SER A 42 -5.13 -16.68 -51.95
C SER A 42 -6.37 -16.74 -51.07
N ARG A 43 -6.65 -15.59 -50.41
CA ARG A 43 -7.96 -15.00 -50.07
C ARG A 43 -8.95 -15.81 -49.24
N GLY A 44 -9.25 -15.27 -48.05
CA GLY A 44 -10.45 -15.55 -47.25
C GLY A 44 -10.56 -14.51 -46.15
N SER A 45 -11.18 -13.38 -46.47
CA SER A 45 -11.55 -12.31 -45.52
C SER A 45 -12.81 -12.73 -44.75
N SER A 46 -12.70 -12.85 -43.42
CA SER A 46 -13.82 -12.76 -42.48
C SER A 46 -13.32 -12.11 -41.18
N PRO A 47 -14.07 -11.16 -40.59
CA PRO A 47 -13.64 -10.40 -39.44
C PRO A 47 -13.78 -11.28 -38.19
N SER A 48 -12.67 -11.63 -37.56
CA SER A 48 -12.70 -12.07 -36.18
C SER A 48 -12.76 -10.82 -35.31
N ASP A 49 -13.93 -10.57 -34.74
CA ASP A 49 -14.15 -9.56 -33.71
C ASP A 49 -13.02 -9.62 -32.69
N GLY A 50 -12.20 -8.57 -32.69
CA GLY A 50 -11.19 -8.34 -31.68
C GLY A 50 -11.89 -8.11 -30.35
N VAL A 51 -12.04 -9.17 -29.57
CA VAL A 51 -12.24 -9.04 -28.12
C VAL A 51 -10.91 -8.53 -27.57
N THR A 52 -10.72 -7.21 -27.64
CA THR A 52 -9.83 -6.48 -26.73
C THR A 52 -10.44 -6.60 -25.34
N GLN A 53 -10.16 -7.73 -24.70
CA GLN A 53 -10.45 -7.95 -23.32
C GLN A 53 -9.70 -6.87 -22.54
N ARG A 54 -10.43 -5.88 -22.00
CA ARG A 54 -9.93 -4.91 -21.01
C ARG A 54 -9.41 -5.70 -19.80
N ARG A 55 -8.14 -6.11 -19.83
CA ARG A 55 -7.54 -7.03 -18.84
C ARG A 55 -6.91 -6.34 -17.63
N GLY A 56 -7.05 -5.02 -17.47
CA GLY A 56 -6.56 -4.28 -16.30
C GLY A 56 -7.65 -3.94 -15.27
N ALA A 57 -8.79 -3.45 -15.73
CA ALA A 57 -9.88 -2.94 -14.87
C ALA A 57 -10.57 -4.01 -13.99
N GLY A 58 -10.53 -5.28 -14.41
CA GLY A 58 -11.26 -6.36 -13.75
C GLY A 58 -10.71 -6.71 -12.37
N ASP A 59 -9.41 -6.55 -12.13
CA ASP A 59 -8.74 -7.14 -10.96
C ASP A 59 -9.00 -6.34 -9.67
N HIS A 60 -9.07 -5.01 -9.76
CA HIS A 60 -9.35 -4.14 -8.60
C HIS A 60 -10.81 -4.21 -8.15
N HIS A 61 -11.76 -4.19 -9.09
CA HIS A 61 -13.17 -4.37 -8.78
C HIS A 61 -13.44 -5.73 -8.12
N THR A 62 -12.82 -6.79 -8.66
CA THR A 62 -12.89 -8.15 -8.08
C THR A 62 -12.34 -8.20 -6.65
N ARG A 63 -11.28 -7.44 -6.34
CA ARG A 63 -10.72 -7.37 -4.97
C ARG A 63 -11.70 -6.73 -3.99
N TYR A 64 -12.37 -5.65 -4.39
CA TYR A 64 -13.42 -5.03 -3.57
C TYR A 64 -14.57 -5.99 -3.27
N GLU A 65 -15.11 -6.67 -4.29
CA GLU A 65 -16.21 -7.64 -4.12
C GLU A 65 -15.80 -8.80 -3.18
N LYS A 66 -14.55 -9.26 -3.29
CA LYS A 66 -13.97 -10.25 -2.39
C LYS A 66 -13.89 -9.74 -0.95
N SER A 67 -13.44 -8.49 -0.72
CA SER A 67 -13.39 -7.86 0.60
C SER A 67 -14.78 -7.77 1.25
N ALA A 68 -15.80 -7.32 0.52
CA ALA A 68 -17.17 -7.24 1.03
C ALA A 68 -17.71 -8.64 1.38
N THR A 69 -17.47 -9.63 0.52
CA THR A 69 -17.87 -11.02 0.76
C THR A 69 -17.17 -11.61 1.98
N ALA A 70 -15.87 -11.34 2.14
CA ALA A 70 -15.07 -11.78 3.28
C ALA A 70 -15.58 -11.16 4.59
N LEU A 71 -15.95 -9.87 4.59
CA LEU A 71 -16.52 -9.20 5.76
C LEU A 71 -17.85 -9.85 6.20
N VAL A 72 -18.74 -10.14 5.26
CA VAL A 72 -20.01 -10.83 5.55
C VAL A 72 -19.76 -12.23 6.12
N ALA A 73 -18.80 -12.98 5.56
CA ALA A 73 -18.44 -14.31 6.04
C ALA A 73 -17.82 -14.27 7.45
N LEU A 74 -16.97 -13.28 7.71
CA LEU A 74 -16.36 -13.00 9.00
C LEU A 74 -17.42 -12.73 10.06
N ALA A 75 -18.34 -11.79 9.81
CA ALA A 75 -19.43 -11.46 10.74
C ALA A 75 -20.32 -12.67 11.05
N ARG A 76 -20.63 -13.51 10.06
CA ARG A 76 -21.40 -14.75 10.25
C ARG A 76 -20.67 -15.79 11.09
N THR A 77 -19.34 -15.84 11.01
CA THR A 77 -18.51 -16.76 11.80
C THR A 77 -18.44 -16.29 13.24
N LEU A 78 -18.09 -15.02 13.46
CA LEU A 78 -17.97 -14.43 14.80
C LEU A 78 -19.29 -14.38 15.56
N ARG A 79 -20.43 -14.18 14.87
CA ARG A 79 -21.76 -14.29 15.49
C ARG A 79 -22.05 -15.68 16.08
N ARG A 80 -21.42 -16.74 15.56
CA ARG A 80 -21.53 -18.11 16.08
C ARG A 80 -20.49 -18.44 17.16
N SER A 81 -19.58 -17.52 17.44
CA SER A 81 -18.48 -17.69 18.39
C SER A 81 -18.38 -16.45 19.30
N PRO A 82 -19.43 -16.12 20.08
CA PRO A 82 -19.48 -14.88 20.87
C PRO A 82 -18.44 -14.84 21.99
N ASP A 83 -17.91 -16.00 22.42
CA ASP A 83 -16.89 -16.11 23.46
C ASP A 83 -15.49 -15.64 22.98
N VAL A 84 -15.32 -15.41 21.67
CA VAL A 84 -14.09 -14.84 21.12
C VAL A 84 -14.01 -13.36 21.52
N GLY A 85 -12.87 -12.96 22.10
CA GLY A 85 -12.63 -11.58 22.51
C GLY A 85 -12.90 -10.58 21.40
N GLY A 86 -13.71 -9.56 21.69
CA GLY A 86 -14.10 -8.50 20.73
C GLY A 86 -15.17 -8.89 19.71
N ALA A 87 -15.56 -10.17 19.59
CA ALA A 87 -16.51 -10.64 18.57
C ALA A 87 -17.89 -9.98 18.70
N ALA A 88 -18.45 -9.91 19.92
CA ALA A 88 -19.76 -9.32 20.15
C ALA A 88 -19.80 -7.83 19.78
N ALA A 89 -18.81 -7.06 20.23
CA ALA A 89 -18.69 -5.62 19.93
C ALA A 89 -18.48 -5.37 18.42
N PHE A 90 -17.68 -6.20 17.76
CA PHE A 90 -17.51 -6.14 16.32
C PHE A 90 -18.82 -6.43 15.57
N VAL A 91 -19.55 -7.50 15.93
CA VAL A 91 -20.80 -7.87 15.26
C VAL A 91 -21.85 -6.77 15.42
N GLU A 92 -21.97 -6.19 16.61
CA GLU A 92 -22.88 -5.06 16.85
C GLU A 92 -22.54 -3.86 15.95
N LEU A 93 -21.27 -3.48 15.87
CA LEU A 93 -20.83 -2.37 15.04
C LEU A 93 -20.94 -2.68 13.54
N TYR A 94 -20.70 -3.93 13.14
CA TYR A 94 -20.91 -4.41 11.78
C TYR A 94 -22.39 -4.28 11.38
N ASP A 95 -23.33 -4.66 12.26
CA ASP A 95 -24.76 -4.56 11.96
C ASP A 95 -25.18 -3.09 11.79
N GLN A 96 -24.63 -2.17 12.60
CA GLN A 96 -24.83 -0.72 12.39
C GLN A 96 -24.32 -0.25 11.02
N VAL A 97 -23.14 -0.72 10.59
CA VAL A 97 -22.59 -0.40 9.26
C VAL A 97 -23.41 -1.02 8.13
N ALA A 98 -23.94 -2.23 8.32
CA ALA A 98 -24.77 -2.91 7.33
C ALA A 98 -26.12 -2.22 7.08
N ASP A 99 -26.62 -1.46 8.06
CA ASP A 99 -27.84 -0.66 7.94
C ASP A 99 -27.63 0.69 7.23
N LEU A 100 -26.38 1.07 6.93
CA LEU A 100 -26.06 2.30 6.20
C LEU A 100 -26.28 2.16 4.68
N PRO A 101 -26.42 3.29 3.96
CA PRO A 101 -26.47 3.29 2.50
C PRO A 101 -25.27 2.59 1.85
N ALA A 102 -25.54 1.74 0.86
CA ALA A 102 -24.50 0.92 0.21
C ALA A 102 -23.41 1.75 -0.50
N ASP A 103 -23.74 2.97 -0.97
CA ASP A 103 -22.79 3.88 -1.60
C ASP A 103 -21.79 4.45 -0.59
N ALA A 104 -22.20 4.67 0.67
CA ALA A 104 -21.28 5.08 1.74
C ALA A 104 -20.26 3.98 2.05
N PHE A 105 -20.71 2.73 2.17
CA PHE A 105 -19.82 1.57 2.31
C PHE A 105 -18.87 1.45 1.13
N THR A 106 -19.40 1.49 -0.10
CA THR A 106 -18.60 1.41 -1.33
C THR A 106 -17.53 2.48 -1.36
N ARG A 107 -17.86 3.73 -1.01
CA ARG A 107 -16.91 4.86 -1.03
C ARG A 107 -15.68 4.60 -0.15
N VAL A 108 -15.86 4.11 1.06
CA VAL A 108 -14.75 3.83 1.99
C VAL A 108 -14.00 2.58 1.55
N TRP A 109 -14.72 1.48 1.34
CA TRP A 109 -14.11 0.16 1.15
C TRP A 109 -13.48 -0.08 -0.22
N SER A 110 -13.83 0.73 -1.23
CA SER A 110 -13.19 0.67 -2.55
C SER A 110 -12.00 1.61 -2.71
N THR A 111 -11.89 2.66 -1.87
CA THR A 111 -10.86 3.70 -2.03
C THR A 111 -9.81 3.70 -0.92
N ASP A 112 -10.08 3.04 0.21
CA ASP A 112 -9.13 2.91 1.30
C ASP A 112 -8.32 1.61 1.23
N PRO A 113 -6.99 1.68 1.08
CA PRO A 113 -6.15 0.48 1.02
C PRO A 113 -6.17 -0.31 2.35
N GLY A 114 -6.40 0.37 3.48
CA GLY A 114 -6.46 -0.25 4.80
C GLY A 114 -7.68 -1.16 4.98
N ALA A 115 -8.77 -0.94 4.26
CA ALA A 115 -9.96 -1.79 4.30
C ALA A 115 -9.65 -3.23 3.83
N TYR A 116 -8.84 -3.37 2.77
CA TYR A 116 -8.39 -4.67 2.27
C TYR A 116 -7.49 -5.38 3.27
N LEU A 117 -6.47 -4.67 3.78
CA LEU A 117 -5.58 -5.20 4.82
C LEU A 117 -6.37 -5.70 6.02
N TRP A 118 -7.30 -4.88 6.52
CA TRP A 118 -8.09 -5.19 7.70
C TRP A 118 -8.90 -6.46 7.50
N VAL A 119 -9.71 -6.57 6.44
CA VAL A 119 -10.61 -7.72 6.28
C VAL A 119 -9.85 -9.03 6.05
N HIS A 120 -8.75 -9.00 5.28
CA HIS A 120 -7.93 -10.18 5.04
C HIS A 120 -7.25 -10.67 6.32
N ARG A 121 -6.70 -9.75 7.12
CA ARG A 121 -6.07 -10.10 8.40
C ARG A 121 -7.10 -10.60 9.42
N ALA A 122 -8.28 -9.99 9.48
CA ALA A 122 -9.36 -10.45 10.35
C ALA A 122 -9.84 -11.85 9.97
N PHE A 123 -9.94 -12.14 8.68
CA PHE A 123 -10.28 -13.48 8.19
C PHE A 123 -9.24 -14.53 8.60
N ASP A 124 -7.95 -14.26 8.36
CA ASP A 124 -6.87 -15.20 8.71
C ASP A 124 -6.74 -15.42 10.22
N LEU A 125 -6.85 -14.35 11.03
CA LEU A 125 -6.82 -14.45 12.48
C LEU A 125 -8.03 -15.22 13.02
N THR A 126 -9.21 -15.00 12.45
CA THR A 126 -10.42 -15.74 12.84
C THR A 126 -10.29 -17.22 12.48
N ALA A 127 -9.75 -17.56 11.30
CA ALA A 127 -9.50 -18.94 10.92
C ALA A 127 -8.52 -19.63 11.88
N ALA A 128 -7.47 -18.92 12.33
CA ALA A 128 -6.51 -19.44 13.29
C ALA A 128 -7.10 -19.60 14.71
N CYS A 129 -7.91 -18.65 15.18
CA CYS A 129 -8.45 -18.66 16.54
C CYS A 129 -9.69 -19.55 16.70
N VAL A 130 -10.58 -19.56 15.71
CA VAL A 130 -11.88 -20.27 15.75
C VAL A 130 -11.81 -21.59 15.01
N GLY A 131 -11.15 -21.60 13.85
CA GLY A 131 -11.05 -22.79 12.99
C GLY A 131 -9.95 -23.76 13.40
N GLY A 132 -9.03 -23.36 14.28
CA GLY A 132 -7.87 -24.17 14.68
C GLY A 132 -6.82 -24.37 13.58
N ALA A 133 -6.88 -23.57 12.52
CA ALA A 133 -5.86 -23.60 11.47
C ALA A 133 -4.51 -23.10 12.02
N PRO A 134 -3.37 -23.69 11.61
CA PRO A 134 -2.07 -23.17 12.01
C PRO A 134 -1.89 -21.74 11.48
N PRO A 135 -1.35 -20.80 12.28
CA PRO A 135 -1.17 -19.43 11.83
C PRO A 135 -0.19 -19.39 10.66
N THR A 136 -0.56 -18.68 9.60
CA THR A 136 0.32 -18.46 8.46
C THR A 136 1.57 -17.67 8.89
N ARG A 137 2.60 -17.66 8.04
CA ARG A 137 3.79 -16.82 8.28
C ARG A 137 3.42 -15.34 8.42
N THR A 138 2.46 -14.89 7.62
CA THR A 138 1.92 -13.53 7.62
C THR A 138 1.22 -13.19 8.94
N VAL A 139 0.32 -14.06 9.41
CA VAL A 139 -0.33 -13.90 10.73
C VAL A 139 0.71 -13.86 11.84
N SER A 140 1.69 -14.77 11.81
CA SER A 140 2.74 -14.82 12.82
C SER A 140 3.60 -13.55 12.85
N ALA A 141 3.92 -12.98 11.67
CA ALA A 141 4.64 -11.72 11.59
C ALA A 141 3.81 -10.54 12.11
N TYR A 142 2.53 -10.53 11.76
CA TYR A 142 1.59 -9.50 12.19
C TYR A 142 1.38 -9.48 13.71
N VAL A 143 1.19 -10.65 14.34
CA VAL A 143 1.07 -10.78 15.81
C VAL A 143 2.31 -10.23 16.50
N ARG A 144 3.51 -10.52 15.98
CA ARG A 144 4.76 -9.95 16.51
C ARG A 144 4.81 -8.42 16.35
N ALA A 145 4.43 -7.90 15.19
CA ALA A 145 4.42 -6.46 14.92
C ALA A 145 3.43 -5.70 15.82
N ARG A 146 2.31 -6.34 16.19
CA ARG A 146 1.32 -5.83 17.15
C ARG A 146 1.82 -5.80 18.60
N GLY A 147 2.88 -6.52 18.93
CA GLY A 147 3.40 -6.60 20.30
C GLY A 147 2.48 -7.33 21.29
N VAL A 148 1.54 -8.14 20.80
CA VAL A 148 0.59 -8.91 21.63
C VAL A 148 1.08 -10.34 21.87
N ALA A 149 0.75 -10.90 23.02
CA ALA A 149 1.29 -12.19 23.47
C ALA A 149 0.60 -13.41 22.84
N THR A 150 -0.68 -13.31 22.49
CA THR A 150 -1.49 -14.46 22.04
C THR A 150 -2.29 -14.15 20.77
N LEU A 151 -2.65 -15.21 20.03
CA LEU A 151 -3.53 -15.11 18.85
C LEU A 151 -4.91 -14.53 19.20
N PRO A 152 -5.60 -14.97 20.28
CA PRO A 152 -6.85 -14.35 20.71
C PRO A 152 -6.74 -12.85 21.01
N ASP A 153 -5.67 -12.41 21.68
CA ASP A 153 -5.46 -10.97 21.96
C ASP A 153 -5.20 -10.17 20.66
N ALA A 154 -4.50 -10.78 19.71
CA ALA A 154 -4.29 -10.20 18.38
C ALA A 154 -5.60 -10.07 17.61
N LEU A 155 -6.46 -11.09 17.65
CA LEU A 155 -7.78 -11.05 17.02
C LEU A 155 -8.65 -9.98 17.68
N ALA A 156 -8.72 -9.94 19.01
CA ALA A 156 -9.54 -8.97 19.73
C ALA A 156 -9.13 -7.52 19.41
N THR A 157 -7.83 -7.22 19.50
CA THR A 157 -7.29 -5.90 19.14
C THR A 157 -7.58 -5.56 17.68
N HIS A 158 -7.42 -6.52 16.78
CA HIS A 158 -7.65 -6.28 15.36
C HIS A 158 -9.13 -6.06 15.01
N LEU A 159 -10.03 -6.78 15.66
CA LEU A 159 -11.47 -6.53 15.55
C LEU A 159 -11.85 -5.14 16.06
N ASP A 160 -11.18 -4.64 17.11
CA ASP A 160 -11.42 -3.29 17.63
C ASP A 160 -11.07 -2.19 16.61
N ASP A 161 -10.07 -2.40 15.76
CA ASP A 161 -9.70 -1.45 14.70
C ASP A 161 -10.78 -1.27 13.63
N PHE A 162 -11.78 -2.16 13.56
CA PHE A 162 -12.94 -1.99 12.68
C PHE A 162 -13.65 -0.65 12.94
N LYS A 163 -13.55 -0.11 14.16
CA LYS A 163 -14.11 1.18 14.54
C LYS A 163 -13.67 2.31 13.61
N GLY A 164 -12.43 2.31 13.11
CA GLY A 164 -11.98 3.31 12.14
C GLY A 164 -12.74 3.25 10.81
N LEU A 165 -12.95 2.05 10.27
CA LEU A 165 -13.72 1.83 9.04
C LEU A 165 -15.21 2.11 9.23
N ALA A 166 -15.76 1.76 10.40
CA ALA A 166 -17.14 2.06 10.75
C ALA A 166 -17.38 3.57 10.84
N LEU A 167 -16.53 4.31 11.58
CA LEU A 167 -16.61 5.77 11.69
C LEU A 167 -16.53 6.45 10.31
N ALA A 168 -15.62 6.02 9.45
CA ALA A 168 -15.52 6.53 8.09
C ALA A 168 -16.78 6.25 7.26
N THR A 169 -17.39 5.07 7.43
CA THR A 169 -18.61 4.70 6.69
C THR A 169 -19.82 5.52 7.17
N HIS A 170 -19.94 5.75 8.48
CA HIS A 170 -20.92 6.66 9.07
C HIS A 170 -20.74 8.10 8.58
N LEU A 171 -19.50 8.59 8.53
CA LEU A 171 -19.16 9.90 7.99
C LEU A 171 -19.58 10.02 6.51
N ALA A 172 -19.26 9.01 5.68
CA ALA A 172 -19.65 8.98 4.28
C ALA A 172 -21.19 8.94 4.09
N ALA A 173 -21.92 8.38 5.06
CA ALA A 173 -23.38 8.35 5.09
C ALA A 173 -24.03 9.62 5.69
N GLY A 174 -23.24 10.55 6.25
CA GLY A 174 -23.74 11.71 6.98
C GLY A 174 -24.54 11.32 8.22
N ARG A 175 -24.12 10.26 8.93
CA ARG A 175 -24.77 9.74 10.14
C ARG A 175 -23.82 9.78 11.32
N ASP A 176 -24.37 10.04 12.50
CA ASP A 176 -23.61 9.92 13.75
C ASP A 176 -23.27 8.45 14.04
N CYS A 177 -22.23 8.25 14.85
CA CYS A 177 -21.78 6.94 15.32
C CYS A 177 -21.25 7.08 16.74
N ARG A 178 -21.85 6.38 17.71
CA ARG A 178 -21.31 6.33 19.08
C ARG A 178 -20.66 4.98 19.30
N LEU A 179 -19.39 4.98 19.70
CA LEU A 179 -18.70 3.76 20.06
C LEU A 179 -19.08 3.33 21.47
N ALA A 180 -19.43 2.05 21.65
CA ALA A 180 -19.78 1.50 22.96
C ALA A 180 -18.61 1.57 23.95
N ALA A 181 -17.38 1.40 23.44
CA ALA A 181 -16.14 1.64 24.16
C ALA A 181 -15.19 2.48 23.29
N PRO A 182 -14.44 3.43 23.88
CA PRO A 182 -13.53 4.26 23.11
C PRO A 182 -12.52 3.40 22.34
N TRP A 183 -12.20 3.83 21.14
CA TRP A 183 -11.16 3.21 20.31
C TRP A 183 -9.82 3.88 20.60
N THR A 184 -8.82 3.10 20.99
CA THR A 184 -7.47 3.62 21.19
C THR A 184 -6.70 3.59 19.86
N VAL A 185 -6.17 4.74 19.46
CA VAL A 185 -5.38 4.91 18.24
C VAL A 185 -4.10 5.68 18.53
N GLU A 186 -3.01 5.34 17.84
CA GLU A 186 -1.78 6.15 17.85
C GLU A 186 -1.85 7.22 16.77
N LEU A 187 -1.64 8.48 17.14
CA LEU A 187 -1.61 9.59 16.21
C LEU A 187 -0.22 9.76 15.57
N PRO A 188 -0.16 10.16 14.29
CA PRO A 188 -1.27 10.62 13.44
C PRO A 188 -2.06 9.47 12.79
N TRP A 189 -3.32 9.71 12.44
CA TRP A 189 -4.22 8.71 11.86
C TRP A 189 -4.98 9.27 10.63
N ALA A 190 -5.06 8.51 9.55
CA ALA A 190 -5.89 8.86 8.39
C ALA A 190 -7.33 8.38 8.57
N ILE A 191 -8.31 9.24 8.33
CA ILE A 191 -9.72 8.84 8.33
C ILE A 191 -9.99 8.06 7.03
N PRO A 192 -10.32 6.75 7.10
CA PRO A 192 -10.37 5.88 5.93
C PRO A 192 -11.22 6.41 4.78
N GLY A 193 -10.72 6.31 3.56
CA GLY A 193 -11.44 6.72 2.35
C GLY A 193 -11.69 8.24 2.21
N THR A 194 -11.02 9.06 3.02
CA THR A 194 -11.15 10.52 2.98
C THR A 194 -9.79 11.22 2.86
N ALA A 195 -9.78 12.49 2.47
CA ALA A 195 -8.54 13.29 2.46
C ALA A 195 -8.14 13.77 3.87
N GLN A 196 -8.97 13.52 4.88
CA GLN A 196 -8.80 14.03 6.23
C GLN A 196 -7.94 13.09 7.07
N SER A 197 -7.08 13.68 7.89
CA SER A 197 -6.29 12.98 8.90
C SER A 197 -6.41 13.70 10.24
N VAL A 198 -6.35 12.92 11.32
CA VAL A 198 -6.14 13.43 12.67
C VAL A 198 -4.63 13.52 12.88
N ASP A 199 -4.09 14.73 12.77
CA ASP A 199 -2.69 15.02 13.04
C ASP A 199 -2.48 15.25 14.55
N GLY A 200 -1.33 14.82 15.07
CA GLY A 200 -1.02 14.81 16.49
C GLY A 200 0.01 13.73 16.81
N ALA A 201 0.31 13.54 18.09
CA ALA A 201 1.28 12.54 18.53
C ALA A 201 0.77 11.77 19.76
N GLY A 202 1.08 10.48 19.79
CA GLY A 202 0.80 9.58 20.91
C GLY A 202 -0.63 9.05 20.93
N PRO A 203 -0.99 8.33 22.01
CA PRO A 203 -2.28 7.64 22.10
C PRO A 203 -3.42 8.62 22.27
N ALA A 204 -4.50 8.36 21.54
CA ALA A 204 -5.78 9.05 21.68
C ALA A 204 -6.94 8.04 21.75
N SER A 205 -8.02 8.45 22.40
CA SER A 205 -9.27 7.70 22.51
C SER A 205 -10.34 8.35 21.65
N ILE A 206 -10.84 7.63 20.64
CA ILE A 206 -11.97 8.08 19.82
C ILE A 206 -13.26 7.56 20.43
N PHE A 207 -14.24 8.43 20.66
CA PHE A 207 -15.53 8.06 21.27
C PHE A 207 -16.67 7.94 20.24
N GLY A 208 -16.53 8.59 19.10
CA GLY A 208 -17.57 8.59 18.08
C GLY A 208 -17.48 9.75 17.10
N LEU A 209 -18.48 9.81 16.24
CA LEU A 209 -18.77 10.87 15.28
C LEU A 209 -20.12 11.49 15.67
N VAL A 210 -20.15 12.81 15.88
CA VAL A 210 -21.37 13.57 16.19
C VAL A 210 -21.39 14.83 15.34
N ASP A 211 -22.46 15.04 14.58
CA ASP A 211 -22.64 16.22 13.71
C ASP A 211 -21.44 16.48 12.78
N GLY A 212 -20.85 15.41 12.23
CA GLY A 212 -19.69 15.51 11.34
C GLY A 212 -18.37 15.88 12.04
N ALA A 213 -18.31 15.82 13.36
CA ALA A 213 -17.12 16.05 14.16
C ALA A 213 -16.71 14.80 14.95
N LEU A 214 -15.41 14.57 15.06
CA LEU A 214 -14.82 13.45 15.79
C LEU A 214 -14.69 13.82 17.28
N GLU A 215 -15.25 13.01 18.15
CA GLU A 215 -15.05 13.11 19.59
C GLU A 215 -13.79 12.35 20.00
N ILE A 216 -12.78 13.08 20.47
CA ILE A 216 -11.45 12.55 20.78
C ILE A 216 -10.99 12.97 22.17
N GLY A 217 -10.42 12.03 22.91
CA GLY A 217 -9.77 12.24 24.20
C GLY A 217 -8.28 11.98 24.14
N THR A 218 -7.51 12.84 24.79
CA THR A 218 -6.10 12.60 25.14
C THR A 218 -5.99 12.56 26.66
N ALA A 219 -4.79 12.31 27.20
CA ALA A 219 -4.58 12.17 28.65
C ALA A 219 -5.22 13.31 29.49
N ASP A 220 -5.19 14.55 28.98
CA ASP A 220 -5.61 15.74 29.75
C ASP A 220 -6.79 16.50 29.13
N ARG A 221 -7.34 16.04 28.00
CA ARG A 221 -8.32 16.81 27.20
C ARG A 221 -9.35 15.93 26.52
N HIS A 222 -10.50 16.53 26.28
CA HIS A 222 -11.56 15.99 25.45
C HIS A 222 -11.95 17.07 24.43
N LEU A 223 -11.90 16.73 23.14
CA LEU A 223 -12.01 17.66 22.03
C LEU A 223 -13.09 17.18 21.05
N MET A 224 -13.74 18.14 20.39
CA MET A 224 -14.63 17.90 19.27
C MET A 224 -13.98 18.47 18.01
N LEU A 225 -13.60 17.61 17.08
CA LEU A 225 -12.82 17.97 15.90
C LEU A 225 -13.69 17.90 14.64
N ALA A 226 -14.11 19.07 14.13
CA ALA A 226 -14.88 19.14 12.89
C ALA A 226 -14.08 18.64 11.68
N ILE A 227 -14.62 17.67 10.93
CA ILE A 227 -13.93 17.00 9.83
C ILE A 227 -14.05 17.78 8.50
N ALA A 228 -14.96 18.75 8.43
CA ALA A 228 -15.23 19.52 7.21
C ALA A 228 -14.07 20.39 6.70
N GLY A 229 -12.99 20.56 7.48
CA GLY A 229 -11.80 21.31 7.07
C GLY A 229 -10.69 21.30 8.12
N ASP A 230 -9.60 21.99 7.81
CA ASP A 230 -8.43 22.04 8.68
C ASP A 230 -8.74 22.78 9.98
N SER A 231 -8.42 22.15 11.11
CA SER A 231 -8.58 22.80 12.41
C SER A 231 -7.51 23.88 12.63
N ALA A 232 -7.77 24.88 13.47
CA ALA A 232 -6.73 25.83 13.84
C ALA A 232 -5.56 25.13 14.56
N ASP A 233 -4.33 25.65 14.41
CA ASP A 233 -3.21 25.21 15.23
C ASP A 233 -3.45 25.64 16.68
N THR A 234 -3.60 24.67 17.57
CA THR A 234 -3.82 24.89 19.00
C THR A 234 -2.81 24.09 19.81
N MET A 235 -2.32 24.67 20.89
CA MET A 235 -1.38 24.05 21.81
C MET A 235 -2.01 23.89 23.19
N ASP A 236 -1.55 22.89 23.94
CA ASP A 236 -1.89 22.76 25.35
C ASP A 236 -1.13 23.77 26.22
N ALA A 237 -1.37 23.72 27.54
CA ALA A 237 -0.72 24.61 28.50
C ALA A 237 0.81 24.42 28.57
N ASN A 238 1.33 23.29 28.08
CA ASN A 238 2.75 22.94 28.04
C ASN A 238 3.40 23.25 26.68
N GLY A 239 2.64 23.79 25.72
CA GLY A 239 3.10 24.08 24.37
C GLY A 239 3.12 22.89 23.42
N ALA A 240 2.55 21.74 23.80
CA ALA A 240 2.41 20.60 22.90
C ALA A 240 1.21 20.80 21.96
N ALA A 241 1.37 20.42 20.69
CA ALA A 241 0.29 20.52 19.72
C ALA A 241 -0.87 19.58 20.08
N LEU A 242 -2.09 20.10 20.12
CA LEU A 242 -3.29 19.30 20.30
C LEU A 242 -3.65 18.53 19.01
N PRO A 243 -4.36 17.39 19.13
CA PRO A 243 -4.91 16.69 17.98
C PRO A 243 -5.78 17.63 17.12
N ARG A 244 -5.63 17.54 15.80
CA ARG A 244 -6.29 18.44 14.85
C ARG A 244 -6.57 17.77 13.51
N ILE A 245 -7.65 18.17 12.85
CA ILE A 245 -7.95 17.71 11.49
C ILE A 245 -7.03 18.45 10.51
N ARG A 246 -6.41 17.70 9.63
CA ARG A 246 -5.61 18.19 8.50
C ARG A 246 -6.03 17.48 7.22
N THR A 247 -6.17 18.24 6.15
CA THR A 247 -6.50 17.74 4.82
C THR A 247 -5.21 17.46 4.07
N CYS A 248 -5.05 16.24 3.58
CA CYS A 248 -3.90 15.88 2.77
C CYS A 248 -3.98 16.52 1.37
N PRO A 249 -2.84 16.81 0.74
CA PRO A 249 -2.81 17.26 -0.65
C PRO A 249 -3.39 16.19 -1.58
N VAL A 250 -4.16 16.64 -2.58
CA VAL A 250 -4.71 15.79 -3.64
C VAL A 250 -4.13 16.22 -4.98
N VAL A 251 -3.68 15.24 -5.77
CA VAL A 251 -3.25 15.44 -7.15
C VAL A 251 -4.32 14.86 -8.07
N ALA A 252 -4.92 15.70 -8.91
CA ALA A 252 -5.94 15.29 -9.86
C ALA A 252 -5.46 15.57 -11.30
N ARG A 253 -5.40 14.52 -12.12
CA ARG A 253 -4.98 14.63 -13.53
C ARG A 253 -5.65 13.56 -14.39
N GLY A 254 -6.24 13.94 -15.52
CA GLY A 254 -6.78 12.98 -16.50
C GLY A 254 -7.83 12.02 -15.93
N GLY A 255 -8.55 12.44 -14.87
CA GLY A 255 -9.49 11.61 -14.12
C GLY A 255 -8.86 10.69 -13.07
N CYS A 256 -7.53 10.69 -12.93
CA CYS A 256 -6.82 10.05 -11.82
C CYS A 256 -6.79 11.04 -10.65
N GLU A 257 -7.19 10.59 -9.45
CA GLU A 257 -7.16 11.38 -8.23
C GLU A 257 -6.39 10.62 -7.15
N ILE A 258 -5.29 11.21 -6.67
CA ILE A 258 -4.38 10.58 -5.71
C ILE A 258 -4.29 11.45 -4.47
N ARG A 259 -4.57 10.86 -3.31
CA ARG A 259 -4.32 11.45 -2.00
C ARG A 259 -2.86 11.25 -1.62
N LEU A 260 -2.14 12.34 -1.34
CA LEU A 260 -0.78 12.29 -0.80
C LEU A 260 -0.86 12.21 0.73
N GLN A 261 -1.15 11.01 1.25
CA GLN A 261 -1.60 10.82 2.64
C GLN A 261 -0.72 9.81 3.41
N PRO A 262 0.41 10.26 3.99
CA PRO A 262 1.34 9.42 4.75
C PRO A 262 0.68 8.69 5.91
N HIS A 263 -0.29 9.33 6.57
CA HIS A 263 -0.98 8.76 7.74
C HIS A 263 -1.80 7.50 7.41
N ALA A 264 -2.15 7.27 6.13
CA ALA A 264 -2.83 6.05 5.70
C ALA A 264 -1.94 4.80 5.77
N PHE A 265 -0.62 4.98 5.89
CA PHE A 265 0.35 3.92 6.05
C PHE A 265 0.68 3.64 7.52
N HIS A 266 0.12 4.39 8.48
CA HIS A 266 0.28 4.14 9.91
C HIS A 266 -0.59 2.95 10.35
N LEU A 267 -0.25 1.78 9.80
CA LEU A 267 -0.95 0.52 9.96
C LEU A 267 0.03 -0.54 10.46
N PRO A 268 -0.40 -1.47 11.34
CA PRO A 268 0.51 -2.46 11.90
C PRO A 268 1.09 -3.42 10.86
N GLY A 269 2.42 -3.57 10.89
CA GLY A 269 3.16 -4.46 9.98
C GLY A 269 3.51 -3.85 8.63
N ILE A 270 3.31 -2.55 8.44
CA ILE A 270 3.83 -1.81 7.29
C ILE A 270 5.26 -1.34 7.60
N ASP A 271 6.19 -1.55 6.66
CA ASP A 271 7.57 -1.09 6.76
C ASP A 271 7.69 0.41 6.41
N ASP A 272 8.80 1.04 6.81
CA ASP A 272 9.13 2.46 6.52
C ASP A 272 8.14 3.52 7.03
N VAL A 273 7.20 3.14 7.89
CA VAL A 273 6.18 4.04 8.47
C VAL A 273 6.81 5.26 9.12
N GLU A 274 7.86 5.11 9.92
CA GLU A 274 8.56 6.23 10.56
C GLU A 274 9.09 7.26 9.56
N ALA A 275 9.65 6.80 8.43
CA ALA A 275 10.19 7.69 7.41
C ALA A 275 9.07 8.42 6.65
N VAL A 276 7.93 7.76 6.47
CA VAL A 276 6.72 8.32 5.84
C VAL A 276 6.04 9.34 6.76
N LEU A 277 5.91 9.03 8.05
CA LEU A 277 5.31 9.92 9.03
C LEU A 277 6.20 11.15 9.29
N ALA A 278 7.52 10.97 9.33
CA ALA A 278 8.47 12.07 9.46
C ALA A 278 8.47 13.02 8.24
N ALA A 279 8.01 12.55 7.07
CA ALA A 279 7.81 13.44 5.94
C ALA A 279 6.63 14.39 6.20
N ASP A 280 5.62 14.04 6.99
CA ASP A 280 4.45 14.87 7.30
C ASP A 280 3.65 15.37 6.08
N LEU A 281 2.52 16.05 6.32
CA LEU A 281 1.64 16.57 5.25
C LEU A 281 2.22 17.81 4.54
N GLY A 282 3.10 18.56 5.20
CA GLY A 282 3.80 19.71 4.62
C GLY A 282 4.77 19.28 3.53
N TYR A 283 5.51 18.19 3.71
CA TYR A 283 6.35 17.62 2.64
C TYR A 283 5.52 17.12 1.46
N GLN A 284 4.39 16.45 1.72
CA GLN A 284 3.48 16.04 0.64
C GLN A 284 3.02 17.24 -0.17
N ALA A 285 2.68 18.35 0.51
CA ALA A 285 2.21 19.57 -0.14
C ALA A 285 3.31 20.21 -0.99
N ALA A 286 4.54 20.24 -0.48
CA ALA A 286 5.70 20.77 -1.19
C ALA A 286 6.03 19.99 -2.47
N HIS A 287 5.75 18.68 -2.49
CA HIS A 287 6.03 17.79 -3.62
C HIS A 287 4.81 17.46 -4.50
N ARG A 288 3.67 18.13 -4.25
CA ARG A 288 2.44 17.95 -5.05
C ARG A 288 2.68 18.17 -6.54
N GLN A 289 3.47 19.18 -6.90
CA GLN A 289 3.76 19.50 -8.30
C GLN A 289 4.66 18.44 -8.95
N ASP A 290 5.61 17.86 -8.21
CA ASP A 290 6.48 16.81 -8.76
C ASP A 290 5.66 15.58 -9.17
N VAL A 291 4.66 15.21 -8.36
CA VAL A 291 3.73 14.12 -8.68
C VAL A 291 2.86 14.46 -9.89
N GLU A 292 2.35 15.69 -9.98
CA GLU A 292 1.53 16.13 -11.12
C GLU A 292 2.33 16.09 -12.44
N ASP A 293 3.59 16.52 -12.41
CA ASP A 293 4.52 16.47 -13.53
C ASP A 293 4.89 15.03 -13.92
N ALA A 294 5.07 14.15 -12.94
CA ALA A 294 5.30 12.73 -13.17
C ALA A 294 4.09 12.06 -13.84
N LEU A 295 2.88 12.30 -13.33
CA LEU A 295 1.64 11.79 -13.94
C LEU A 295 1.46 12.31 -15.37
N ALA A 296 1.86 13.56 -15.65
CA ALA A 296 1.84 14.10 -17.01
C ALA A 296 2.79 13.35 -17.96
N ALA A 297 3.96 12.93 -17.47
CA ALA A 297 4.88 12.10 -18.24
C ALA A 297 4.30 10.69 -18.45
N VAL A 298 3.73 10.06 -17.42
CA VAL A 298 3.12 8.73 -17.54
C VAL A 298 1.94 8.76 -18.52
N GLU A 299 1.04 9.73 -18.42
CA GLU A 299 -0.11 9.89 -19.33
C GLU A 299 0.34 10.00 -20.79
N ARG A 300 1.39 10.77 -21.04
CA ARG A 300 1.88 11.02 -22.40
C ARG A 300 2.64 9.85 -23.00
N PHE A 301 3.54 9.23 -22.23
CA PHE A 301 4.50 8.27 -22.76
C PHE A 301 4.16 6.81 -22.42
N HIS A 302 3.36 6.57 -21.39
CA HIS A 302 2.88 5.23 -21.00
C HIS A 302 1.38 5.22 -20.63
N PRO A 303 0.47 5.55 -21.58
CA PRO A 303 -0.96 5.72 -21.31
C PRO A 303 -1.65 4.46 -20.75
N GLU A 304 -1.10 3.27 -20.99
CA GLU A 304 -1.61 2.02 -20.41
C GLU A 304 -1.45 1.98 -18.89
N SER A 305 -0.28 2.39 -18.37
CA SER A 305 -0.07 2.49 -16.91
C SER A 305 -0.85 3.65 -16.32
N PHE A 306 -0.98 4.76 -17.07
CA PHE A 306 -1.82 5.87 -16.61
C PHE A 306 -3.29 5.47 -16.48
N ALA A 307 -3.82 4.69 -17.44
CA ALA A 307 -5.18 4.19 -17.40
C ALA A 307 -5.41 3.26 -16.19
N GLU A 308 -4.43 2.44 -15.85
CA GLU A 308 -4.46 1.60 -14.64
C GLU A 308 -4.41 2.46 -13.37
N MET A 309 -3.46 3.40 -13.26
CA MET A 309 -3.37 4.31 -12.11
C MET A 309 -4.69 5.04 -11.88
N ARG A 310 -5.32 5.53 -12.95
CA ARG A 310 -6.61 6.20 -12.89
C ARG A 310 -7.72 5.33 -12.31
N GLU A 311 -7.66 4.03 -12.53
CA GLU A 311 -8.68 3.08 -12.07
C GLU A 311 -8.42 2.55 -10.66
N SER A 312 -7.17 2.54 -10.21
CA SER A 312 -6.80 1.81 -9.00
C SER A 312 -5.87 2.49 -8.00
N LEU A 313 -5.17 3.56 -8.39
CA LEU A 313 -4.27 4.28 -7.49
C LEU A 313 -5.08 5.31 -6.70
N HIS A 314 -5.08 5.19 -5.38
CA HIS A 314 -5.85 6.06 -4.50
C HIS A 314 -4.98 6.86 -3.53
N VAL A 315 -3.91 6.25 -3.02
CA VAL A 315 -3.08 6.85 -1.97
C VAL A 315 -1.60 6.67 -2.27
N VAL A 316 -0.83 7.75 -2.17
CA VAL A 316 0.63 7.69 -2.24
C VAL A 316 1.21 8.38 -1.01
N ALA A 317 2.28 7.82 -0.45
CA ALA A 317 3.08 8.48 0.55
C ALA A 317 4.45 8.84 -0.03
N LEU A 318 4.78 10.12 -0.02
CA LEU A 318 6.09 10.59 -0.42
C LEU A 318 7.02 10.65 0.79
N LYS A 319 8.29 10.31 0.58
CA LYS A 319 9.34 10.50 1.59
C LYS A 319 10.66 10.93 0.95
N PRO A 320 11.59 11.52 1.70
CA PRO A 320 12.94 11.78 1.19
C PRO A 320 13.58 10.48 0.68
N LEU A 321 14.26 10.55 -0.47
CA LEU A 321 14.80 9.37 -1.18
C LEU A 321 15.65 8.44 -0.29
N LEU A 322 16.43 9.02 0.63
CA LEU A 322 17.36 8.28 1.51
C LEU A 322 16.80 8.03 2.91
N ALA A 323 15.54 8.38 3.18
CA ALA A 323 14.90 8.10 4.46
C ALA A 323 14.26 6.71 4.45
N GLY A 324 14.38 5.97 5.55
CA GLY A 324 13.84 4.60 5.67
C GLY A 324 14.79 3.51 5.17
N GLY A 325 14.30 2.28 5.14
CA GLY A 325 15.01 1.08 4.70
C GLY A 325 14.86 0.78 3.21
N PHE A 326 13.87 1.38 2.54
CA PHE A 326 13.60 1.19 1.11
C PHE A 326 13.60 2.53 0.38
N THR A 327 13.85 2.56 -0.92
CA THR A 327 13.63 3.78 -1.72
C THR A 327 12.14 3.98 -1.96
N ASN A 328 11.47 2.92 -2.41
CA ASN A 328 10.04 2.83 -2.68
C ASN A 328 9.50 1.52 -2.10
N LEU A 329 8.19 1.45 -1.86
CA LEU A 329 7.54 0.26 -1.32
C LEU A 329 6.09 0.14 -1.79
N THR A 330 5.78 -0.95 -2.48
CA THR A 330 4.40 -1.42 -2.71
C THR A 330 4.14 -2.66 -1.85
N HIS A 331 3.03 -2.65 -1.11
CA HIS A 331 2.65 -3.76 -0.25
C HIS A 331 1.46 -4.53 -0.84
N SER A 332 1.51 -5.86 -0.84
CA SER A 332 0.43 -6.70 -1.41
C SER A 332 -0.92 -6.52 -0.72
N ASP A 333 -0.90 -6.17 0.57
CA ASP A 333 -2.10 -5.93 1.38
C ASP A 333 -2.60 -4.48 1.34
N LEU A 334 -1.93 -3.57 0.63
CA LEU A 334 -2.38 -2.19 0.45
C LEU A 334 -2.66 -1.91 -1.04
N PRO A 335 -3.64 -2.58 -1.66
CA PRO A 335 -3.94 -2.39 -3.07
C PRO A 335 -4.30 -0.93 -3.34
N GLY A 336 -3.75 -0.37 -4.42
CA GLY A 336 -3.99 1.02 -4.78
C GLY A 336 -3.20 2.03 -3.96
N ALA A 337 -2.18 1.58 -3.22
CA ALA A 337 -1.29 2.45 -2.49
C ALA A 337 0.17 2.00 -2.51
N PHE A 338 1.08 2.98 -2.52
CA PHE A 338 2.52 2.74 -2.39
C PHE A 338 3.25 3.94 -1.77
N ILE A 339 4.47 3.69 -1.30
CA ILE A 339 5.40 4.69 -0.81
C ILE A 339 6.44 4.97 -1.90
N ALA A 340 6.71 6.24 -2.19
CA ALA A 340 7.71 6.67 -3.16
C ALA A 340 8.74 7.62 -2.55
N GLY A 341 10.02 7.32 -2.79
CA GLY A 341 11.12 8.23 -2.52
C GLY A 341 11.13 9.35 -3.55
N VAL A 342 11.07 10.61 -3.09
CA VAL A 342 11.04 11.73 -4.03
C VAL A 342 12.42 11.98 -4.63
N VAL A 343 12.47 11.95 -5.95
CA VAL A 343 13.57 12.45 -6.76
C VAL A 343 13.13 13.73 -7.44
N ALA A 344 13.95 14.78 -7.40
CA ALA A 344 13.68 16.06 -8.06
C ALA A 344 13.86 15.99 -9.59
N ASN A 345 13.26 14.98 -10.22
CA ASN A 345 13.23 14.74 -11.65
C ASN A 345 11.91 14.02 -12.00
N ARG A 346 11.03 14.70 -12.73
CA ARG A 346 9.72 14.16 -13.12
C ARG A 346 9.79 12.84 -13.89
N TRP A 347 10.85 12.59 -14.64
CA TRP A 347 11.00 11.38 -15.44
C TRP A 347 11.33 10.17 -14.57
N GLU A 348 12.19 10.37 -13.57
CA GLU A 348 12.55 9.34 -12.60
C GLU A 348 11.39 9.04 -11.63
N LEU A 349 10.61 10.07 -11.28
CA LEU A 349 9.39 9.88 -10.49
C LEU A 349 8.30 9.17 -11.31
N ALA A 350 8.16 9.47 -12.60
CA ALA A 350 7.25 8.75 -13.51
C ALA A 350 7.63 7.27 -13.66
N ASP A 351 8.92 6.97 -13.83
CA ASP A 351 9.47 5.61 -13.78
C ASP A 351 9.04 4.90 -12.49
N THR A 352 9.28 5.56 -11.33
CA THR A 352 8.91 5.04 -10.02
C THR A 352 7.42 4.70 -9.95
N PHE A 353 6.54 5.58 -10.42
CA PHE A 353 5.10 5.33 -10.39
C PHE A 353 4.71 4.15 -11.29
N ILE A 354 5.30 4.02 -12.47
CA ILE A 354 5.09 2.88 -13.37
C ILE A 354 5.58 1.58 -12.72
N HIS A 355 6.74 1.62 -12.07
CA HIS A 355 7.35 0.51 -11.35
C HIS A 355 6.46 -0.01 -10.22
N GLU A 356 6.04 0.88 -9.31
CA GLU A 356 5.20 0.54 -8.16
C GLU A 356 3.80 0.08 -8.60
N MET A 357 3.26 0.67 -9.68
CA MET A 357 2.00 0.19 -10.27
C MET A 357 2.15 -1.22 -10.84
N ALA A 358 3.28 -1.54 -11.47
CA ALA A 358 3.55 -2.89 -11.95
C ALA A 358 3.65 -3.91 -10.79
N HIS A 359 4.21 -3.52 -9.65
CA HIS A 359 4.14 -4.35 -8.43
C HIS A 359 2.69 -4.60 -8.00
N SER A 360 1.88 -3.53 -7.92
CA SER A 360 0.46 -3.63 -7.55
C SER A 360 -0.32 -4.60 -8.44
N ARG A 361 -0.09 -4.53 -9.76
CA ARG A 361 -0.65 -5.45 -10.75
C ARG A 361 -0.21 -6.88 -10.52
N LEU A 362 1.10 -7.11 -10.31
CA LEU A 362 1.62 -8.47 -10.11
C LEU A 362 1.05 -9.11 -8.85
N PHE A 363 0.92 -8.35 -7.75
CA PHE A 363 0.25 -8.83 -6.55
C PHE A 363 -1.23 -9.18 -6.80
N ALA A 364 -1.91 -8.47 -7.71
CA ALA A 364 -3.29 -8.79 -8.08
C ALA A 364 -3.40 -10.14 -8.79
N LEU A 365 -2.47 -10.40 -9.71
CA LEU A 365 -2.37 -11.68 -10.41
C LEU A 365 -2.05 -12.83 -9.44
N GLU A 366 -1.10 -12.64 -8.52
CA GLU A 366 -0.73 -13.65 -7.51
C GLU A 366 -1.88 -13.98 -6.56
N ASN A 367 -2.76 -13.01 -6.27
CA ASN A 367 -3.97 -13.25 -5.47
C ASN A 367 -5.04 -14.06 -6.24
N GLY A 368 -4.94 -14.14 -7.57
CA GLY A 368 -5.77 -15.01 -8.41
C GLY A 368 -5.28 -16.46 -8.47
N GLY A 369 -4.01 -16.69 -8.10
CA GLY A 369 -3.38 -18.00 -8.09
C GLY A 369 -1.86 -17.87 -7.97
N THR A 370 -1.20 -18.79 -7.28
CA THR A 370 0.25 -18.74 -7.11
C THR A 370 0.97 -19.11 -8.40
N PHE A 371 2.02 -18.37 -8.77
CA PHE A 371 2.91 -18.74 -9.88
C PHE A 371 3.85 -19.90 -9.52
N PHE A 372 4.09 -20.07 -8.22
CA PHE A 372 4.99 -21.07 -7.65
C PHE A 372 4.21 -21.94 -6.67
N ASP A 373 4.56 -23.22 -6.58
CA ASP A 373 3.95 -24.12 -5.63
C ASP A 373 4.48 -23.81 -4.22
N GLU A 374 3.60 -23.42 -3.31
CA GLU A 374 3.93 -23.21 -1.89
C GLU A 374 3.89 -24.52 -1.10
N ALA A 375 3.35 -25.61 -1.68
CA ALA A 375 2.96 -26.82 -0.96
C ALA A 375 4.10 -27.79 -0.63
N ALA A 376 5.35 -27.45 -0.92
CA ALA A 376 6.47 -28.25 -0.49
C ALA A 376 7.54 -27.37 0.14
N ARG A 377 8.30 -27.97 1.06
CA ARG A 377 9.69 -27.60 1.31
C ARG A 377 10.47 -27.81 0.01
N ASP A 378 10.15 -27.06 -1.03
CA ASP A 378 10.85 -27.08 -2.29
C ASP A 378 12.19 -26.40 -2.01
N PRO A 379 13.32 -27.12 -2.09
CA PRO A 379 14.63 -26.50 -1.93
C PRO A 379 14.82 -25.28 -2.85
N VAL A 380 14.09 -25.20 -3.97
CA VAL A 380 14.09 -24.07 -4.92
C VAL A 380 13.47 -22.79 -4.33
N ALA A 381 12.53 -22.89 -3.38
CA ALA A 381 11.93 -21.70 -2.73
C ALA A 381 12.96 -20.94 -1.85
N ASP A 382 13.93 -21.67 -1.30
CA ASP A 382 15.04 -21.11 -0.53
C ASP A 382 16.29 -20.83 -1.39
N GLU A 383 16.35 -21.34 -2.62
CA GLU A 383 17.41 -21.00 -3.57
C GLU A 383 17.47 -19.48 -3.81
N ARG A 384 18.69 -18.99 -3.95
CA ARG A 384 18.97 -17.58 -4.16
C ARG A 384 19.67 -17.40 -5.51
N TYR A 385 19.06 -16.61 -6.37
CA TYR A 385 19.48 -16.35 -7.73
C TYR A 385 20.11 -14.96 -7.84
N TYR A 386 21.01 -14.81 -8.80
CA TYR A 386 21.52 -13.49 -9.17
C TYR A 386 20.38 -12.57 -9.63
N SER A 387 20.42 -11.31 -9.21
CA SER A 387 19.52 -10.25 -9.63
C SER A 387 20.33 -9.12 -10.26
N PRO A 388 20.03 -8.65 -11.48
CA PRO A 388 20.79 -7.56 -12.09
C PRO A 388 20.54 -6.19 -11.43
N TRP A 389 19.51 -6.08 -10.58
CA TRP A 389 19.12 -4.83 -9.90
C TRP A 389 19.59 -4.73 -8.44
N ARG A 390 20.19 -5.80 -7.88
CA ARG A 390 20.63 -5.84 -6.48
C ARG A 390 21.89 -6.69 -6.34
N ASP A 391 22.77 -6.29 -5.44
CA ASP A 391 24.02 -7.03 -5.18
C ASP A 391 23.77 -8.34 -4.41
N ASP A 392 22.72 -8.41 -3.59
CA ASP A 392 22.34 -9.61 -2.85
C ASP A 392 21.47 -10.57 -3.70
N PRO A 393 21.77 -11.89 -3.67
CA PRO A 393 20.94 -12.91 -4.31
C PRO A 393 19.50 -12.93 -3.80
N ARG A 394 18.53 -13.15 -4.70
CA ARG A 394 17.08 -13.10 -4.40
C ARG A 394 16.39 -14.46 -4.61
N PRO A 395 15.29 -14.76 -3.89
CA PRO A 395 14.43 -15.89 -4.24
C PRO A 395 13.86 -15.74 -5.65
N LEU A 396 13.48 -16.84 -6.30
CA LEU A 396 12.95 -16.86 -7.67
C LEU A 396 11.78 -15.88 -7.85
N ARG A 397 10.84 -15.84 -6.89
CA ARG A 397 9.75 -14.86 -6.86
C ARG A 397 10.26 -13.42 -6.92
N GLY A 398 11.32 -13.09 -6.20
CA GLY A 398 11.94 -11.77 -6.21
C GLY A 398 12.58 -11.41 -7.56
N VAL A 399 13.15 -12.39 -8.27
CA VAL A 399 13.67 -12.21 -9.63
C VAL A 399 12.54 -12.00 -10.64
N LEU A 400 11.47 -12.81 -10.56
CA LEU A 400 10.27 -12.63 -11.40
C LEU A 400 9.69 -11.23 -11.23
N HIS A 401 9.53 -10.79 -9.97
CA HIS A 401 9.05 -9.45 -9.65
C HIS A 401 9.95 -8.39 -10.30
N GLY A 402 11.28 -8.50 -10.14
CA GLY A 402 12.23 -7.58 -10.77
C GLY A 402 12.08 -7.51 -12.29
N VAL A 403 12.05 -8.65 -12.98
CA VAL A 403 11.86 -8.68 -14.45
C VAL A 403 10.53 -8.04 -14.83
N TYR A 404 9.45 -8.42 -14.15
CA TYR A 404 8.10 -7.97 -14.48
C TYR A 404 7.95 -6.44 -14.39
N VAL A 405 8.42 -5.83 -13.30
CA VAL A 405 8.22 -4.40 -13.06
C VAL A 405 9.08 -3.50 -13.93
N TYR A 406 10.26 -3.97 -14.36
CA TYR A 406 11.12 -3.19 -15.25
C TYR A 406 10.71 -3.25 -16.72
N VAL A 407 9.89 -4.20 -17.15
CA VAL A 407 9.36 -4.25 -18.53
C VAL A 407 8.60 -2.96 -18.90
N PRO A 408 7.56 -2.51 -18.18
CA PRO A 408 6.86 -1.28 -18.52
C PRO A 408 7.74 -0.03 -18.34
N VAL A 409 8.67 -0.04 -17.38
CA VAL A 409 9.67 1.04 -17.24
C VAL A 409 10.55 1.14 -18.48
N CYS A 410 11.06 0.02 -19.01
CA CYS A 410 11.82 0.03 -20.25
C CYS A 410 11.00 0.54 -21.44
N VAL A 411 9.71 0.19 -21.53
CA VAL A 411 8.81 0.69 -22.58
C VAL A 411 8.62 2.20 -22.47
N PHE A 412 8.49 2.73 -21.25
CA PHE A 412 8.41 4.18 -21.01
C PHE A 412 9.65 4.91 -21.51
N TRP A 413 10.85 4.45 -21.16
CA TRP A 413 12.11 5.09 -21.57
C TRP A 413 12.45 4.95 -23.06
N GLN A 414 11.80 4.04 -23.79
CA GLN A 414 11.99 3.89 -25.24
C GLN A 414 11.19 4.92 -26.07
N ARG A 415 10.21 5.58 -25.47
CA ARG A 415 9.29 6.54 -26.12
C ARG A 415 9.69 7.97 -25.79
#